data_AF-A0A8J3Y6X2-F1
#
_entry.id   AF-A0A8J3Y6X2-F1
#
_cell.length_a   1.000
_cell.length_b   1.000
_cell.length_c   1.000
_cell.angle_alpha   90.00
_cell.angle_beta   90.00
_cell.angle_gamma   90.00
#
_symmetry.space_group_name_H-M   'P 1'
#
loop_
_entity.id
_entity.type
_entity.pdbx_description
1 polymer ?
#
loop_
_entity_poly.entity_id
_entity_poly.type
_entity_poly.pdbx_seq_one_letter_code
_entity_poly.pdbx_strand_id
1 'polypeptide(L)'
;MRHTTLRRRLRRHGLATLTLILVGLASLTGYQTSSAAFSSARGAAGTFGTDTLNAPGPLTADRPCTPLAAGYRASTTGSGLGGSITLTTPATAAGDMLIMSVMTYDDGGAAPAGINTPPGWLYLGGNFADGASYDVRLAVFALAAPASPPADYTATFSTIAVAVGSLTSYRNAGGAVVSVSNNGTTATAAASSVTAQANDMLVTVFAHSGTTSSVPAGMTAGPAVNGIGAGLRSYHAPVAAAGGTGVRTSSINPTNPAWASIALAIPTTALNDPTVDLGWTATTDTYADGYEIVRTPGGTTTIAGRATVAWTDTTTAAGTGYTYTIAARAGTWRSPTRTVTVDPC
;
A
#
# COMPACT_ATOMS: atom_id res chain seq x y z
N MET A 1 37.68 -57.52 -75.07
CA MET A 1 37.39 -56.35 -74.20
C MET A 1 36.57 -56.83 -73.02
N ARG A 2 37.11 -56.61 -71.81
CA ARG A 2 36.58 -56.80 -70.44
C ARG A 2 35.95 -58.17 -70.10
N HIS A 3 36.75 -59.18 -69.76
CA HIS A 3 37.21 -59.54 -68.39
C HIS A 3 36.05 -59.78 -67.40
N THR A 4 35.67 -61.06 -67.17
CA THR A 4 36.07 -61.93 -66.02
C THR A 4 35.37 -61.54 -64.70
N THR A 5 34.83 -62.41 -63.83
CA THR A 5 35.05 -63.85 -63.62
C THR A 5 34.17 -64.35 -62.44
N LEU A 6 33.80 -65.64 -62.51
CA LEU A 6 33.87 -66.68 -61.47
C LEU A 6 32.92 -66.60 -60.26
N ARG A 7 32.05 -67.63 -60.12
CA ARG A 7 32.22 -68.83 -59.24
C ARG A 7 31.68 -68.56 -57.82
N ARG A 8 31.18 -69.52 -57.05
CA ARG A 8 30.94 -70.98 -57.10
C ARG A 8 29.99 -71.22 -55.91
N ARG A 9 29.04 -72.18 -55.99
CA ARG A 9 29.02 -73.44 -55.20
C ARG A 9 29.23 -73.26 -53.68
N LEU A 10 28.56 -73.95 -52.76
CA LEU A 10 27.70 -75.14 -52.73
C LEU A 10 27.36 -75.33 -51.23
N ARG A 11 26.26 -76.06 -50.94
CA ARG A 11 26.12 -77.01 -49.80
C ARG A 11 26.05 -76.39 -48.40
N ARG A 12 25.47 -77.01 -47.37
CA ARG A 12 24.59 -78.17 -47.10
C ARG A 12 24.49 -78.20 -45.57
N HIS A 13 23.36 -78.68 -45.05
CA HIS A 13 23.22 -79.35 -43.73
C HIS A 13 23.51 -78.47 -42.50
N GLY A 14 22.92 -78.66 -41.34
CA GLY A 14 22.12 -79.73 -40.76
C GLY A 14 22.29 -79.63 -39.24
N LEU A 15 21.21 -79.90 -38.51
CA LEU A 15 21.05 -80.25 -37.09
C LEU A 15 22.21 -80.02 -36.09
N ALA A 16 21.87 -79.45 -34.93
CA ALA A 16 22.42 -79.88 -33.64
C ALA A 16 21.39 -79.76 -32.50
N THR A 17 21.00 -80.94 -32.01
CA THR A 17 20.46 -81.39 -30.70
C THR A 17 21.17 -80.76 -29.48
N LEU A 18 20.50 -80.29 -28.40
CA LEU A 18 19.83 -80.99 -27.25
C LEU A 18 20.70 -81.11 -25.98
N THR A 19 20.31 -80.44 -24.88
CA THR A 19 20.47 -80.77 -23.41
C THR A 19 20.17 -79.49 -22.59
N LEU A 20 19.10 -79.32 -21.76
CA LEU A 20 18.58 -80.01 -20.56
C LEU A 20 19.46 -79.81 -19.31
N ILE A 21 18.98 -79.04 -18.30
CA ILE A 21 18.95 -79.38 -16.86
C ILE A 21 18.30 -78.26 -16.00
N LEU A 22 17.41 -78.74 -15.13
CA LEU A 22 16.70 -78.16 -13.98
C LEU A 22 17.60 -77.44 -12.94
N VAL A 23 16.98 -76.51 -12.19
CA VAL A 23 17.22 -76.02 -10.79
C VAL A 23 16.86 -74.52 -10.84
N GLY A 24 15.80 -73.95 -10.26
CA GLY A 24 15.02 -74.29 -9.07
C GLY A 24 15.06 -73.07 -8.15
N LEU A 25 13.97 -72.30 -8.05
CA LEU A 25 13.35 -71.80 -6.80
C LEU A 25 12.25 -70.73 -7.07
N ALA A 26 11.01 -71.13 -6.75
CA ALA A 26 9.94 -70.35 -6.10
C ALA A 26 9.82 -68.83 -6.36
N SER A 27 8.78 -68.40 -7.08
CA SER A 27 7.91 -67.25 -6.74
C SER A 27 6.89 -66.96 -7.85
N LEU A 28 5.85 -67.79 -7.95
CA LEU A 28 4.62 -67.46 -8.69
C LEU A 28 3.41 -67.65 -7.76
N THR A 29 3.49 -66.98 -6.62
CA THR A 29 2.36 -66.72 -5.72
C THR A 29 2.33 -65.22 -5.48
N GLY A 30 1.40 -64.50 -6.12
CA GLY A 30 1.28 -63.06 -5.88
C GLY A 30 0.77 -62.21 -7.04
N TYR A 31 -0.13 -62.71 -7.90
CA TYR A 31 -1.09 -61.77 -8.48
C TYR A 31 -2.10 -61.46 -7.38
N GLN A 32 -1.79 -60.46 -6.55
CA GLN A 32 -2.83 -59.79 -5.79
C GLN A 32 -3.75 -59.13 -6.81
N THR A 33 -4.92 -59.72 -7.02
CA THR A 33 -6.07 -58.92 -7.37
C THR A 33 -6.26 -57.95 -6.21
N SER A 34 -5.95 -56.67 -6.44
CA SER A 34 -6.38 -55.59 -5.56
C SER A 34 -7.90 -55.59 -5.56
N SER A 35 -8.51 -56.43 -4.72
CA SER A 35 -9.90 -56.28 -4.35
C SER A 35 -9.96 -55.10 -3.41
N ALA A 36 -10.45 -53.97 -3.91
CA ALA A 36 -10.94 -52.92 -3.03
C ALA A 36 -12.07 -53.55 -2.21
N ALA A 37 -11.80 -53.84 -0.94
CA ALA A 37 -12.84 -54.15 0.01
C ALA A 37 -13.66 -52.85 0.18
N PHE A 38 -14.75 -52.74 -0.56
CA PHE A 38 -15.80 -51.77 -0.26
C PHE A 38 -16.44 -52.20 1.05
N SER A 39 -16.03 -51.61 2.17
CA SER A 39 -16.80 -51.69 3.40
C SER A 39 -17.97 -50.73 3.31
N SER A 40 -19.02 -51.09 2.56
CA SER A 40 -20.29 -50.37 2.64
C SER A 40 -20.99 -50.78 3.94
N ALA A 41 -20.97 -49.94 4.96
CA ALA A 41 -21.87 -50.09 6.09
C ALA A 41 -23.30 -49.82 5.59
N ARG A 42 -24.09 -50.87 5.37
CA ARG A 42 -25.50 -50.73 5.00
C ARG A 42 -26.28 -50.15 6.18
N GLY A 43 -26.88 -48.99 6.00
CA GLY A 43 -27.99 -48.56 6.86
C GLY A 43 -29.18 -49.51 6.71
N ALA A 44 -30.06 -49.57 7.72
CA ALA A 44 -31.17 -50.53 7.86
C ALA A 44 -32.24 -50.51 6.73
N ALA A 45 -32.06 -49.74 5.66
CA ALA A 45 -33.01 -49.62 4.54
C ALA A 45 -32.39 -49.90 3.15
N GLY A 46 -31.12 -50.31 3.04
CA GLY A 46 -30.56 -50.78 1.75
C GLY A 46 -30.48 -49.75 0.61
N THR A 47 -30.68 -48.47 0.89
CA THR A 47 -30.47 -47.35 -0.05
C THR A 47 -29.12 -46.66 0.22
N PHE A 48 -28.36 -46.32 -0.84
CA PHE A 48 -27.16 -45.47 -0.79
C PHE A 48 -27.53 -44.00 -0.46
N GLY A 49 -28.19 -43.79 0.67
CA GLY A 49 -28.48 -42.47 1.21
C GLY A 49 -27.24 -41.96 1.91
N THR A 50 -26.62 -40.92 1.33
CA THR A 50 -25.60 -40.03 1.90
C THR A 50 -24.15 -40.54 2.00
N ASP A 51 -23.55 -40.98 0.89
CA ASP A 51 -22.08 -40.90 0.77
C ASP A 51 -21.68 -39.42 0.63
N THR A 52 -21.56 -38.70 1.75
CA THR A 52 -21.07 -37.33 1.74
C THR A 52 -19.64 -37.29 2.22
N LEU A 53 -18.78 -36.55 1.52
CA LEU A 53 -17.43 -36.26 2.01
C LEU A 53 -17.52 -35.59 3.39
N ASN A 54 -16.66 -36.02 4.30
CA ASN A 54 -16.40 -35.35 5.57
C ASN A 54 -15.78 -33.98 5.29
N ALA A 55 -16.31 -32.97 5.97
CA ALA A 55 -15.78 -31.62 5.88
C ALA A 55 -14.34 -31.57 6.40
N PRO A 56 -13.51 -30.63 5.91
CA PRO A 56 -12.29 -30.28 6.61
C PRO A 56 -12.60 -29.83 8.05
N GLY A 57 -11.56 -29.83 8.88
CA GLY A 57 -11.64 -29.25 10.22
C GLY A 57 -11.79 -27.72 10.18
N PRO A 58 -11.58 -27.04 11.32
CA PRO A 58 -11.76 -25.58 11.42
C PRO A 58 -11.00 -24.83 10.33
N LEU A 59 -11.66 -23.86 9.72
CA LEU A 59 -11.06 -22.91 8.77
C LEU A 59 -10.65 -21.66 9.53
N THR A 60 -9.39 -21.26 9.40
CA THR A 60 -8.82 -20.03 9.94
C THR A 60 -8.39 -19.13 8.81
N ALA A 61 -8.45 -17.82 9.02
CA ALA A 61 -7.92 -16.82 8.12
C ALA A 61 -7.03 -15.86 8.91
N ASP A 62 -5.90 -15.49 8.31
CA ASP A 62 -5.05 -14.40 8.76
C ASP A 62 -4.89 -13.39 7.63
N ARG A 63 -4.84 -12.11 8.00
CA ARG A 63 -4.74 -11.00 7.06
C ARG A 63 -3.77 -9.97 7.63
N PRO A 64 -2.54 -9.88 7.10
CA PRO A 64 -1.60 -8.88 7.56
C PRO A 64 -2.03 -7.49 7.09
N CYS A 65 -2.64 -6.70 7.98
CA CYS A 65 -2.88 -5.28 7.75
C CYS A 65 -1.58 -4.49 7.97
N THR A 66 -0.88 -4.14 6.89
CA THR A 66 0.36 -3.35 6.98
C THR A 66 0.11 -1.90 6.57
N PRO A 67 0.41 -0.89 7.41
CA PRO A 67 0.21 0.50 7.02
C PRO A 67 1.02 0.86 5.76
N LEU A 68 0.37 1.48 4.79
CA LEU A 68 1.04 2.10 3.66
C LEU A 68 1.68 3.41 4.12
N ALA A 69 2.83 3.78 3.57
CA ALA A 69 3.39 5.08 3.86
C ALA A 69 2.51 6.21 3.28
N ALA A 70 2.29 7.26 4.08
CA ALA A 70 1.83 8.53 3.56
C ALA A 70 2.84 9.04 2.52
N GLY A 71 2.36 9.62 1.42
CA GLY A 71 3.23 9.92 0.28
C GLY A 71 2.92 11.27 -0.36
N TYR A 72 3.95 12.01 -0.74
CA TYR A 72 3.77 13.16 -1.63
C TYR A 72 3.22 12.69 -2.99
N ARG A 73 2.21 13.39 -3.51
CA ARG A 73 1.63 13.13 -4.85
C ARG A 73 2.00 14.23 -5.84
N ALA A 74 1.55 15.46 -5.58
CA ALA A 74 1.75 16.59 -6.46
C ALA A 74 1.56 17.89 -5.70
N SER A 75 2.04 18.99 -6.28
CA SER A 75 1.81 20.33 -5.74
C SER A 75 1.68 21.35 -6.86
N THR A 76 1.06 22.47 -6.50
CA THR A 76 0.98 23.70 -7.29
C THR A 76 1.37 24.86 -6.40
N THR A 77 1.78 25.95 -7.02
CA THR A 77 2.16 27.17 -6.33
C THR A 77 1.54 28.38 -7.02
N GLY A 78 1.43 29.47 -6.28
CA GLY A 78 0.96 30.75 -6.80
C GLY A 78 1.59 31.91 -6.03
N SER A 79 1.58 33.08 -6.66
CA SER A 79 1.94 34.35 -6.03
C SER A 79 1.03 35.45 -6.56
N GLY A 80 0.83 36.50 -5.78
CA GLY A 80 -0.02 37.61 -6.18
C GLY A 80 0.02 38.78 -5.20
N LEU A 81 -0.60 39.88 -5.62
CA LEU A 81 -0.85 41.06 -4.81
C LEU A 81 -2.36 41.33 -4.85
N GLY A 82 -3.00 41.41 -3.69
CA GLY A 82 -4.44 41.64 -3.61
C GLY A 82 -5.04 41.20 -2.28
N GLY A 83 -6.36 41.11 -2.22
CA GLY A 83 -7.10 40.58 -1.05
C GLY A 83 -7.24 39.05 -1.04
N SER A 84 -6.65 38.35 -2.01
CA SER A 84 -6.72 36.89 -2.12
C SER A 84 -5.61 36.31 -2.97
N ILE A 85 -5.36 35.02 -2.82
CA ILE A 85 -4.53 34.20 -3.71
C ILE A 85 -5.32 32.96 -4.16
N THR A 86 -5.21 32.62 -5.43
CA THR A 86 -5.83 31.43 -6.03
C THR A 86 -4.74 30.42 -6.39
N LEU A 87 -4.96 29.17 -6.00
CA LEU A 87 -4.05 28.05 -6.24
C LEU A 87 -4.79 26.98 -7.03
N THR A 88 -4.27 26.64 -8.20
CA THR A 88 -4.82 25.56 -9.03
C THR A 88 -4.72 24.23 -8.31
N THR A 89 -5.75 23.41 -8.42
CA THR A 89 -5.77 22.08 -7.81
C THR A 89 -4.66 21.20 -8.40
N PRO A 90 -3.74 20.68 -7.59
CA PRO A 90 -2.72 19.74 -8.07
C PRO A 90 -3.35 18.41 -8.47
N ALA A 91 -2.59 17.56 -9.16
CA ALA A 91 -3.02 16.18 -9.40
C ALA A 91 -3.34 15.49 -8.06
N THR A 92 -4.59 15.08 -7.89
CA THR A 92 -5.15 14.55 -6.63
C THR A 92 -6.17 13.46 -6.91
N ALA A 93 -6.41 12.58 -5.93
CA ALA A 93 -7.45 11.57 -5.95
C ALA A 93 -8.42 11.79 -4.78
N ALA A 94 -9.65 11.29 -4.92
CA ALA A 94 -10.63 11.33 -3.83
C ALA A 94 -10.04 10.74 -2.53
N GLY A 95 -10.15 11.48 -1.44
CA GLY A 95 -9.62 11.08 -0.13
C GLY A 95 -8.13 11.38 0.10
N ASP A 96 -7.38 11.87 -0.89
CA ASP A 96 -6.06 12.43 -0.63
C ASP A 96 -6.16 13.61 0.35
N MET A 97 -5.11 13.84 1.13
CA MET A 97 -5.02 15.02 1.98
C MET A 97 -4.41 16.19 1.22
N LEU A 98 -5.16 17.27 1.07
CA LEU A 98 -4.69 18.55 0.56
C LEU A 98 -4.17 19.40 1.70
N ILE A 99 -2.94 19.90 1.58
CA ILE A 99 -2.33 20.88 2.47
C ILE A 99 -2.12 22.18 1.71
N MET A 100 -2.79 23.24 2.15
CA MET A 100 -2.59 24.59 1.65
C MET A 100 -1.70 25.36 2.61
N SER A 101 -0.57 25.87 2.13
CA SER A 101 0.30 26.77 2.89
C SER A 101 0.27 28.13 2.24
N VAL A 102 -0.03 29.17 3.02
CA VAL A 102 -0.15 30.55 2.52
C VAL A 102 0.70 31.46 3.38
N MET A 103 1.46 32.32 2.72
CA MET A 103 2.22 33.38 3.35
C MET A 103 1.73 34.73 2.87
N THR A 104 1.58 35.68 3.79
CA THR A 104 1.48 37.11 3.47
C THR A 104 2.75 37.82 3.93
N TYR A 105 3.13 38.86 3.19
CA TYR A 105 4.36 39.64 3.37
C TYR A 105 4.06 41.13 3.30
N ASP A 106 4.67 41.89 4.19
CA ASP A 106 4.66 43.36 4.20
C ASP A 106 6.09 43.88 4.44
N ASP A 107 6.58 44.76 3.54
CA ASP A 107 7.88 45.41 3.62
C ASP A 107 7.83 46.80 4.27
N GLY A 108 6.64 47.29 4.60
CA GLY A 108 6.39 48.62 5.16
C GLY A 108 6.43 48.70 6.69
N GLY A 109 6.77 47.61 7.38
CA GLY A 109 6.81 47.55 8.86
C GLY A 109 5.44 47.58 9.53
N ALA A 110 4.37 47.27 8.78
CA ALA A 110 3.04 47.04 9.31
C ALA A 110 2.75 45.54 9.41
N ALA A 111 1.86 45.17 10.33
CA ALA A 111 1.45 43.79 10.51
C ALA A 111 0.85 43.21 9.21
N PRO A 112 1.28 42.02 8.73
CA PRO A 112 0.81 41.46 7.48
C PRO A 112 -0.66 41.10 7.62
N ALA A 113 -1.40 41.25 6.52
CA ALA A 113 -2.80 40.92 6.45
C ALA A 113 -3.08 39.53 7.05
N GLY A 114 -4.07 39.46 7.94
CA GLY A 114 -4.52 38.20 8.51
C GLY A 114 -5.03 37.27 7.41
N ILE A 115 -4.69 35.99 7.51
CA ILE A 115 -5.12 34.98 6.53
C ILE A 115 -6.39 34.32 7.06
N ASN A 116 -7.48 34.42 6.31
CA ASN A 116 -8.76 33.83 6.69
C ASN A 116 -8.78 32.34 6.36
N THR A 117 -9.35 31.53 7.25
CA THR A 117 -9.59 30.11 6.98
C THR A 117 -10.56 29.96 5.82
N PRO A 118 -10.17 29.30 4.70
CA PRO A 118 -11.07 29.09 3.59
C PRO A 118 -12.26 28.18 4.02
N PRO A 119 -13.48 28.39 3.49
CA PRO A 119 -14.64 27.58 3.86
C PRO A 119 -14.41 26.08 3.63
N GLY A 120 -14.73 25.25 4.63
CA GLY A 120 -14.56 23.79 4.57
C GLY A 120 -13.14 23.29 4.87
N TRP A 121 -12.16 24.19 5.05
CA TRP A 121 -10.80 23.82 5.41
C TRP A 121 -10.61 23.78 6.92
N LEU A 122 -9.83 22.80 7.39
CA LEU A 122 -9.34 22.74 8.76
C LEU A 122 -8.11 23.65 8.89
N TYR A 123 -8.12 24.58 9.84
CA TYR A 123 -6.94 25.37 10.19
C TYR A 123 -5.98 24.55 11.05
N LEU A 124 -4.73 24.41 10.59
CA LEU A 124 -3.69 23.63 11.26
C LEU A 124 -2.76 24.50 12.13
N GLY A 125 -2.47 25.74 11.72
CA GLY A 125 -1.58 26.63 12.45
C GLY A 125 -0.94 27.70 11.56
N GLY A 126 -0.03 28.51 12.11
CA GLY A 126 0.77 29.46 11.34
C GLY A 126 0.49 30.95 11.59
N ASN A 127 -0.73 31.33 12.02
CA ASN A 127 -1.24 32.71 11.91
C ASN A 127 -0.66 33.72 12.93
N PHE A 128 0.66 33.82 13.00
CA PHE A 128 1.42 34.78 13.80
C PHE A 128 2.27 35.66 12.86
N ALA A 129 2.46 36.91 13.26
CA ALA A 129 3.43 37.80 12.63
C ALA A 129 4.74 37.76 13.42
N ASP A 130 5.86 37.69 12.71
CA ASP A 130 7.15 38.21 13.20
C ASP A 130 7.02 39.74 13.20
N GLY A 131 6.86 40.41 14.34
CA GLY A 131 6.63 41.86 14.41
C GLY A 131 7.91 42.69 14.28
N ALA A 132 8.71 42.42 13.25
CA ALA A 132 9.99 43.09 12.98
C ALA A 132 9.87 44.09 11.80
N SER A 133 11.00 44.57 11.26
CA SER A 133 10.96 45.50 10.11
C SER A 133 10.50 44.85 8.80
N TYR A 134 10.37 43.51 8.76
CA TYR A 134 9.79 42.76 7.67
C TYR A 134 8.82 41.78 8.30
N ASP A 135 7.52 41.93 8.06
CA ASP A 135 6.58 41.04 8.72
C ASP A 135 6.19 39.90 7.77
N VAL A 136 6.40 38.69 8.24
CA VAL A 136 5.95 37.46 7.59
C VAL A 136 4.84 36.84 8.42
N ARG A 137 3.76 36.45 7.75
CA ARG A 137 2.68 35.66 8.36
C ARG A 137 2.47 34.40 7.54
N LEU A 138 2.40 33.26 8.21
CA LEU A 138 2.14 31.94 7.61
C LEU A 138 0.73 31.48 8.01
N ALA A 139 0.08 30.64 7.22
CA ALA A 139 -1.06 29.86 7.66
C ALA A 139 -1.07 28.56 6.88
N VAL A 140 -1.38 27.46 7.57
CA VAL A 140 -1.51 26.14 6.96
C VAL A 140 -2.90 25.60 7.23
N PHE A 141 -3.49 25.04 6.18
CA PHE A 141 -4.83 24.49 6.18
C PHE A 141 -4.83 23.08 5.58
N ALA A 142 -5.80 22.26 5.99
CA ALA A 142 -6.02 20.92 5.47
C ALA A 142 -7.44 20.70 4.96
N LEU A 143 -7.57 19.88 3.92
CA LEU A 143 -8.85 19.42 3.38
C LEU A 143 -8.68 17.99 2.85
N ALA A 144 -9.66 17.11 3.09
CA ALA A 144 -9.73 15.84 2.37
C ALA A 144 -10.26 16.10 0.95
N ALA A 145 -9.51 15.71 -0.07
CA ALA A 145 -9.87 15.92 -1.47
C ALA A 145 -11.23 15.27 -1.77
N PRO A 146 -12.24 16.03 -2.23
CA PRO A 146 -13.51 15.46 -2.62
C PRO A 146 -13.37 14.63 -3.90
N ALA A 147 -14.38 13.82 -4.23
CA ALA A 147 -14.37 13.00 -5.45
C ALA A 147 -14.31 13.83 -6.75
N SER A 148 -14.74 15.09 -6.70
CA SER A 148 -14.63 16.04 -7.81
C SER A 148 -14.12 17.37 -7.25
N PRO A 149 -12.79 17.54 -7.13
CA PRO A 149 -12.23 18.77 -6.61
C PRO A 149 -12.47 19.93 -7.59
N PRO A 150 -12.69 21.16 -7.09
CA PRO A 150 -12.76 22.34 -7.94
C PRO A 150 -11.43 22.54 -8.70
N ALA A 151 -11.46 23.32 -9.77
CA ALA A 151 -10.26 23.63 -10.54
C ALA A 151 -9.23 24.41 -9.71
N ASP A 152 -9.71 25.25 -8.80
CA ASP A 152 -8.87 26.11 -7.96
C ASP A 152 -9.42 26.22 -6.54
N TYR A 153 -8.54 26.56 -5.61
CA TYR A 153 -8.88 26.95 -4.24
C TYR A 153 -8.33 28.34 -3.94
N THR A 154 -9.08 29.12 -3.17
CA THR A 154 -8.75 30.52 -2.86
C THR A 154 -8.60 30.72 -1.37
N ALA A 155 -7.51 31.39 -0.97
CA ALA A 155 -7.34 31.96 0.36
C ALA A 155 -7.55 33.48 0.30
N THR A 156 -8.21 34.04 1.30
CA THR A 156 -8.51 35.48 1.38
C THR A 156 -7.81 36.12 2.57
N PHE A 157 -7.61 37.44 2.47
CA PHE A 157 -6.85 38.21 3.44
C PHE A 157 -7.72 39.33 4.04
N SER A 158 -7.38 39.78 5.24
CA SER A 158 -8.08 40.89 5.90
C SER A 158 -7.92 42.24 5.16
N THR A 159 -6.82 42.39 4.43
CA THR A 159 -6.43 43.58 3.67
C THR A 159 -5.64 43.15 2.43
N ILE A 160 -5.26 44.10 1.57
CA ILE A 160 -4.37 43.83 0.44
C ILE A 160 -2.99 43.42 0.98
N ALA A 161 -2.40 42.35 0.44
CA ALA A 161 -1.06 41.90 0.78
C ALA A 161 -0.34 41.30 -0.42
N VAL A 162 0.99 41.31 -0.40
CA VAL A 162 1.80 40.40 -1.22
C VAL A 162 1.65 39.01 -0.60
N ALA A 163 1.24 38.04 -1.42
CA ALA A 163 1.03 36.68 -0.97
C ALA A 163 1.72 35.67 -1.87
N VAL A 164 2.18 34.59 -1.26
CA VAL A 164 2.63 33.39 -1.94
C VAL A 164 1.97 32.18 -1.30
N GLY A 165 1.71 31.15 -2.08
CA GLY A 165 1.02 29.97 -1.58
C GLY A 165 1.43 28.71 -2.31
N SER A 166 1.26 27.58 -1.63
CA SER A 166 1.37 26.25 -2.21
C SER A 166 0.16 25.41 -1.82
N LEU A 167 -0.26 24.53 -2.73
CA LEU A 167 -1.27 23.53 -2.49
C LEU A 167 -0.68 22.17 -2.83
N THR A 168 -0.60 21.29 -1.84
CA THR A 168 0.08 19.99 -1.96
C THR A 168 -0.87 18.85 -1.66
N SER A 169 -0.89 17.83 -2.51
CA SER A 169 -1.66 16.60 -2.33
C SER A 169 -0.77 15.49 -1.76
N TYR A 170 -1.24 14.84 -0.69
CA TYR A 170 -0.62 13.68 -0.07
C TYR A 170 -1.56 12.48 -0.18
N ARG A 171 -1.04 11.34 -0.64
CA ARG A 171 -1.76 10.06 -0.70
C ARG A 171 -1.64 9.30 0.61
N ASN A 172 -2.60 8.40 0.88
CA ASN A 172 -2.62 7.54 2.06
C ASN A 172 -2.54 8.32 3.37
N ALA A 173 -3.05 9.55 3.39
CA ALA A 173 -2.79 10.53 4.43
C ALA A 173 -4.10 11.04 5.02
N GLY A 174 -4.12 11.30 6.32
CA GLY A 174 -5.27 11.94 6.96
C GLY A 174 -4.97 12.48 8.34
N GLY A 175 -5.51 13.67 8.64
CA GLY A 175 -5.19 14.42 9.84
C GLY A 175 -3.80 15.05 9.81
N ALA A 176 -3.45 15.82 10.84
CA ALA A 176 -2.09 16.33 11.01
C ALA A 176 -1.81 16.64 12.48
N VAL A 177 -0.62 16.27 12.95
CA VAL A 177 -0.05 16.77 14.21
C VAL A 177 0.87 17.93 13.88
N VAL A 178 0.71 19.06 14.55
CA VAL A 178 1.31 20.33 14.16
C VAL A 178 2.21 20.86 15.27
N SER A 179 3.37 21.39 14.89
CA SER A 179 4.21 22.22 15.75
C SER A 179 4.59 23.49 15.01
N VAL A 180 4.55 24.60 15.73
CA VAL A 180 4.62 25.94 15.16
C VAL A 180 5.80 26.68 15.79
N SER A 181 6.63 27.31 14.96
CA SER A 181 7.75 28.13 15.44
C SER A 181 7.74 29.51 14.78
N ASN A 182 7.71 30.56 15.60
CA ASN A 182 8.11 31.89 15.19
C ASN A 182 9.63 32.01 15.35
N ASN A 183 10.34 32.26 14.24
CA ASN A 183 11.80 32.29 14.23
C ASN A 183 12.35 33.71 14.26
N GLY A 184 11.48 34.73 14.08
CA GLY A 184 11.90 36.12 14.00
C GLY A 184 12.89 36.36 12.86
N THR A 185 13.73 37.37 13.06
CA THR A 185 14.72 37.82 12.08
C THR A 185 16.07 37.12 12.30
N THR A 186 16.43 36.17 11.43
CA THR A 186 17.62 35.33 11.58
C THR A 186 18.10 34.80 10.23
N ALA A 187 19.40 34.50 10.10
CA ALA A 187 19.92 33.82 8.90
C ALA A 187 19.46 32.35 8.81
N THR A 188 19.04 31.75 9.93
CA THR A 188 18.63 30.34 10.01
C THR A 188 17.38 30.19 10.86
N ALA A 189 16.35 29.57 10.29
CA ALA A 189 15.10 29.23 10.97
C ALA A 189 15.02 27.75 11.34
N ALA A 190 14.24 27.45 12.38
CA ALA A 190 14.02 26.11 12.92
C ALA A 190 12.53 25.77 13.00
N ALA A 191 12.13 24.70 12.30
CA ALA A 191 10.84 24.05 12.51
C ALA A 191 10.97 23.04 13.67
N SER A 192 10.15 23.22 14.70
CA SER A 192 10.19 22.42 15.93
C SER A 192 9.85 20.95 15.67
N SER A 193 10.30 20.06 16.56
CA SER A 193 9.95 18.64 16.50
C SER A 193 8.44 18.45 16.67
N VAL A 194 7.89 17.47 15.95
CA VAL A 194 6.54 16.91 16.18
C VAL A 194 6.67 15.45 16.63
N THR A 195 5.64 14.93 17.28
CA THR A 195 5.51 13.49 17.54
C THR A 195 4.82 12.84 16.35
N ALA A 196 5.43 11.79 15.81
CA ALA A 196 4.94 11.06 14.65
C ALA A 196 4.99 9.55 14.90
N GLN A 197 4.26 8.79 14.08
CA GLN A 197 4.33 7.34 14.00
C GLN A 197 5.19 6.89 12.81
N ALA A 198 5.58 5.62 12.80
CA ALA A 198 6.19 5.04 11.61
C ALA A 198 5.21 5.11 10.43
N ASN A 199 5.73 5.36 9.22
CA ASN A 199 4.96 5.53 7.98
C ASN A 199 4.20 6.86 7.83
N ASP A 200 4.26 7.74 8.82
CA ASP A 200 3.80 9.13 8.67
C ASP A 200 4.69 9.89 7.68
N MET A 201 4.16 10.99 7.15
CA MET A 201 4.93 11.96 6.38
C MET A 201 5.23 13.18 7.23
N LEU A 202 6.51 13.43 7.52
CA LEU A 202 6.95 14.70 8.09
C LEU A 202 6.98 15.74 6.98
N VAL A 203 6.29 16.86 7.18
CA VAL A 203 6.33 18.04 6.31
C VAL A 203 6.80 19.23 7.13
N THR A 204 7.73 20.00 6.59
CA THR A 204 8.07 21.31 7.15
C THR A 204 7.82 22.38 6.13
N VAL A 205 7.32 23.53 6.59
CA VAL A 205 7.10 24.70 5.74
C VAL A 205 7.86 25.86 6.35
N PHE A 206 8.63 26.54 5.52
CA PHE A 206 9.34 27.75 5.86
C PHE A 206 8.82 28.88 4.99
N ALA A 207 8.24 29.88 5.64
CA ALA A 207 7.92 31.17 5.06
C ALA A 207 9.00 32.17 5.48
N HIS A 208 9.49 32.95 4.53
CA HIS A 208 10.57 33.89 4.78
C HIS A 208 10.47 35.10 3.88
N SER A 209 11.06 36.22 4.30
CA SER A 209 11.43 37.27 3.36
C SER A 209 12.67 36.84 2.54
N GLY A 210 12.81 37.32 1.31
CA GLY A 210 13.93 36.97 0.43
C GLY A 210 13.67 35.77 -0.50
N THR A 211 14.74 35.21 -1.09
CA THR A 211 14.64 34.39 -2.31
C THR A 211 14.74 32.89 -2.06
N THR A 212 15.91 32.35 -1.73
CA THR A 212 16.14 30.90 -1.74
C THR A 212 16.68 30.42 -0.41
N SER A 213 15.94 29.52 0.24
CA SER A 213 16.40 28.83 1.43
C SER A 213 17.02 27.47 1.14
N SER A 214 17.89 27.02 2.04
CA SER A 214 18.53 25.69 1.98
C SER A 214 17.56 24.57 2.34
N VAL A 215 17.83 23.37 1.80
CA VAL A 215 17.06 22.15 2.11
C VAL A 215 17.47 21.63 3.50
N PRO A 216 16.53 21.42 4.43
CA PRO A 216 16.84 20.80 5.72
C PRO A 216 17.44 19.40 5.56
N ALA A 217 18.40 19.06 6.41
CA ALA A 217 19.06 17.77 6.38
C ALA A 217 18.06 16.60 6.51
N GLY A 218 18.20 15.60 5.63
CA GLY A 218 17.34 14.41 5.61
C GLY A 218 15.93 14.64 5.07
N MET A 219 15.65 15.79 4.46
CA MET A 219 14.37 16.07 3.80
C MET A 219 14.52 16.23 2.28
N THR A 220 13.44 15.97 1.56
CA THR A 220 13.32 16.20 0.13
C THR A 220 12.62 17.54 -0.11
N ALA A 221 13.09 18.30 -1.12
CA ALA A 221 12.45 19.53 -1.53
C ALA A 221 11.04 19.28 -2.09
N GLY A 222 10.05 20.00 -1.56
CA GLY A 222 8.70 20.08 -2.08
C GLY A 222 8.47 21.35 -2.89
N PRO A 223 7.24 21.88 -2.97
CA PRO A 223 6.97 23.14 -3.65
C PRO A 223 7.75 24.30 -3.05
N ALA A 224 8.25 25.14 -3.94
CA ALA A 224 8.92 26.39 -3.66
C ALA A 224 8.30 27.49 -4.50
N VAL A 225 8.02 28.64 -3.88
CA VAL A 225 7.53 29.82 -4.57
C VAL A 225 8.19 31.06 -4.02
N ASN A 226 8.66 31.89 -4.93
CA ASN A 226 9.27 33.18 -4.63
C ASN A 226 8.45 34.25 -5.34
N GLY A 227 7.96 35.22 -4.58
CA GLY A 227 7.27 36.40 -5.05
C GLY A 227 8.11 37.66 -4.85
N ILE A 228 7.44 38.81 -4.79
CA ILE A 228 8.07 40.11 -4.54
C ILE A 228 8.47 40.16 -3.06
N GLY A 229 9.72 39.78 -2.75
CA GLY A 229 10.25 39.79 -1.39
C GLY A 229 9.76 38.65 -0.47
N ALA A 230 8.77 37.86 -0.91
CA ALA A 230 8.21 36.73 -0.18
C ALA A 230 8.71 35.38 -0.71
N GLY A 231 9.06 34.46 0.18
CA GLY A 231 9.46 33.10 -0.16
C GLY A 231 8.76 32.07 0.71
N LEU A 232 8.20 31.04 0.08
CA LEU A 232 7.57 29.92 0.76
C LEU A 232 8.13 28.62 0.18
N ARG A 233 8.67 27.78 1.07
CA ARG A 233 9.23 26.48 0.70
C ARG A 233 8.73 25.42 1.65
N SER A 234 8.39 24.26 1.10
CA SER A 234 8.07 23.09 1.89
C SER A 234 9.04 21.95 1.61
N TYR A 235 9.20 21.10 2.60
CA TYR A 235 10.08 19.94 2.56
C TYR A 235 9.33 18.77 3.16
N HIS A 236 9.63 17.56 2.69
CA HIS A 236 8.97 16.36 3.19
C HIS A 236 9.95 15.20 3.38
N ALA A 237 9.65 14.30 4.33
CA ALA A 237 10.42 13.10 4.59
C ALA A 237 9.54 12.01 5.22
N PRO A 238 9.71 10.72 4.85
CA PRO A 238 9.04 9.64 5.53
C PRO A 238 9.56 9.49 6.97
N VAL A 239 8.66 9.16 7.89
CA VAL A 239 9.01 8.86 9.28
C VAL A 239 9.27 7.36 9.44
N ALA A 240 10.52 7.01 9.76
CA ALA A 240 10.95 5.61 9.85
C ALA A 240 10.50 4.91 11.14
N ALA A 241 10.36 5.65 12.24
CA ALA A 241 10.00 5.10 13.55
C ALA A 241 9.17 6.11 14.35
N ALA A 242 8.33 5.59 15.24
CA ALA A 242 7.53 6.42 16.13
C ALA A 242 8.41 7.22 17.10
N GLY A 243 8.01 8.45 17.39
CA GLY A 243 8.70 9.34 18.33
C GLY A 243 8.82 10.78 17.83
N GLY A 244 9.74 11.52 18.43
CA GLY A 244 10.05 12.89 18.03
C GLY A 244 10.82 12.94 16.71
N THR A 245 10.37 13.76 15.77
CA THR A 245 10.99 13.91 14.44
C THR A 245 12.29 14.71 14.41
N GLY A 246 12.64 15.34 15.54
CA GLY A 246 13.76 16.28 15.65
C GLY A 246 13.45 17.64 15.00
N VAL A 247 14.30 18.61 15.31
CA VAL A 247 14.23 19.97 14.74
C VAL A 247 14.79 19.97 13.31
N ARG A 248 14.14 20.70 12.41
CA ARG A 248 14.60 20.89 11.02
C ARG A 248 14.97 22.33 10.80
N THR A 249 16.12 22.58 10.18
CA THR A 249 16.63 23.94 9.96
C THR A 249 16.76 24.26 8.48
N SER A 250 16.50 25.52 8.14
CA SER A 250 16.68 26.08 6.81
C SER A 250 17.34 27.45 6.95
N SER A 251 18.20 27.80 6.00
CA SER A 251 19.03 29.00 6.05
C SER A 251 19.01 29.79 4.75
N ILE A 252 19.19 31.10 4.86
CA ILE A 252 19.34 32.05 3.75
C ILE A 252 20.66 32.82 3.98
N ASN A 253 21.39 33.11 2.91
CA ASN A 253 22.71 33.76 2.96
C ASN A 253 22.67 35.11 2.22
N PRO A 254 23.32 36.19 2.72
CA PRO A 254 23.69 36.53 4.11
C PRO A 254 22.67 37.52 4.72
N THR A 255 21.45 37.56 4.21
CA THR A 255 20.39 38.42 4.75
C THR A 255 19.86 37.87 6.08
N ASN A 256 19.37 38.74 6.96
CA ASN A 256 18.55 38.36 8.10
C ASN A 256 17.08 38.52 7.70
N PRO A 257 16.47 37.57 6.97
CA PRO A 257 15.06 37.67 6.70
C PRO A 257 14.25 37.35 7.95
N ALA A 258 13.04 37.90 7.99
CA ALA A 258 11.97 37.43 8.85
C ALA A 258 11.52 36.03 8.45
N TRP A 259 11.22 35.18 9.43
CA TRP A 259 10.83 33.79 9.22
C TRP A 259 9.65 33.35 10.08
N ALA A 260 8.77 32.56 9.47
CA ALA A 260 7.81 31.70 10.14
C ALA A 260 8.00 30.26 9.67
N SER A 261 7.88 29.28 10.58
CA SER A 261 7.96 27.88 10.18
C SER A 261 6.96 27.01 10.91
N ILE A 262 6.65 25.88 10.28
CA ILE A 262 5.76 24.86 10.83
C ILE A 262 6.34 23.48 10.52
N ALA A 263 6.12 22.55 11.45
CA ALA A 263 6.33 21.14 11.23
C ALA A 263 4.99 20.42 11.37
N LEU A 264 4.77 19.43 10.52
CA LEU A 264 3.55 18.64 10.41
C LEU A 264 3.95 17.17 10.36
N ALA A 265 3.40 16.34 11.21
CA ALA A 265 3.35 14.90 10.96
C ALA A 265 1.98 14.59 10.37
N ILE A 266 1.96 14.10 9.14
CA ILE A 266 0.74 13.69 8.44
C ILE A 266 0.61 12.18 8.63
N PRO A 267 -0.36 11.71 9.44
CA PRO A 267 -0.57 10.30 9.69
C PRO A 267 -0.92 9.54 8.43
N THR A 268 -0.45 8.30 8.35
CA THR A 268 -0.99 7.38 7.36
C THR A 268 -2.39 6.89 7.76
N THR A 269 -3.28 6.79 6.77
CA THR A 269 -4.63 6.25 6.93
C THR A 269 -4.88 5.01 6.07
N ALA A 270 -3.98 4.68 5.15
CA ALA A 270 -4.19 3.54 4.26
C ALA A 270 -3.46 2.30 4.79
N LEU A 271 -4.13 1.17 4.72
CA LEU A 271 -3.59 -0.15 5.02
C LEU A 271 -3.40 -0.92 3.70
N ASN A 272 -2.39 -1.78 3.67
CA ASN A 272 -2.13 -2.74 2.62
C ASN A 272 -2.49 -4.13 3.14
N ASP A 273 -3.36 -4.81 2.40
CA ASP A 273 -3.85 -6.17 2.67
C ASP A 273 -3.96 -6.99 1.37
N PRO A 274 -2.85 -7.17 0.66
CA PRO A 274 -2.89 -7.77 -0.67
C PRO A 274 -3.20 -9.27 -0.63
N THR A 275 -3.21 -9.87 0.58
CA THR A 275 -3.38 -11.29 0.76
C THR A 275 -4.24 -11.67 1.95
N VAL A 276 -4.88 -12.82 1.85
CA VAL A 276 -5.50 -13.54 2.97
C VAL A 276 -4.90 -14.94 3.02
N ASP A 277 -4.30 -15.29 4.16
CA ASP A 277 -3.73 -16.61 4.40
C ASP A 277 -4.78 -17.50 5.07
N LEU A 278 -5.22 -18.55 4.37
CA LEU A 278 -6.14 -19.54 4.90
C LEU A 278 -5.41 -20.76 5.41
N GLY A 279 -5.88 -21.29 6.55
CA GLY A 279 -5.42 -22.54 7.13
C GLY A 279 -6.61 -23.42 7.53
N TRP A 280 -6.49 -24.72 7.38
CA TRP A 280 -7.53 -25.66 7.82
C TRP A 280 -6.93 -27.00 8.24
N THR A 281 -7.70 -27.84 8.93
CA THR A 281 -7.29 -29.23 9.16
C THR A 281 -7.78 -30.12 8.03
N ALA A 282 -6.95 -31.05 7.57
CA ALA A 282 -7.29 -31.96 6.49
C ALA A 282 -8.57 -32.78 6.79
N THR A 283 -9.34 -33.10 5.75
CA THR A 283 -10.46 -34.03 5.88
C THR A 283 -9.96 -35.44 6.29
N THR A 284 -10.76 -36.15 7.06
CA THR A 284 -10.49 -37.56 7.42
C THR A 284 -10.72 -38.52 6.25
N ASP A 285 -11.38 -38.06 5.19
CA ASP A 285 -11.69 -38.89 4.02
C ASP A 285 -10.48 -39.08 3.12
N THR A 286 -10.00 -40.32 3.04
CA THR A 286 -8.80 -40.67 2.28
C THR A 286 -9.01 -40.62 0.77
N TYR A 287 -10.25 -40.63 0.29
CA TYR A 287 -10.63 -40.56 -1.12
C TYR A 287 -10.82 -39.13 -1.64
N ALA A 288 -10.74 -38.12 -0.78
CA ALA A 288 -10.71 -36.72 -1.23
C ALA A 288 -9.47 -36.47 -2.11
N ASP A 289 -9.66 -35.76 -3.22
CA ASP A 289 -8.59 -35.36 -4.14
C ASP A 289 -8.12 -33.92 -3.92
N GLY A 290 -8.82 -33.15 -3.07
CA GLY A 290 -8.47 -31.77 -2.77
C GLY A 290 -9.58 -31.02 -2.05
N TYR A 291 -9.54 -29.69 -2.20
CA TYR A 291 -10.50 -28.76 -1.61
C TYR A 291 -11.02 -27.78 -2.66
N GLU A 292 -12.24 -27.30 -2.45
CA GLU A 292 -12.81 -26.18 -3.18
C GLU A 292 -13.01 -25.02 -2.19
N ILE A 293 -12.45 -23.87 -2.52
CA ILE A 293 -12.56 -22.64 -1.74
C ILE A 293 -13.38 -21.64 -2.55
N VAL A 294 -14.41 -21.05 -1.94
CA VAL A 294 -15.21 -19.98 -2.55
C VAL A 294 -15.01 -18.70 -1.74
N ARG A 295 -14.65 -17.61 -2.41
CA ARG A 295 -14.58 -16.27 -1.82
C ARG A 295 -15.73 -15.40 -2.27
N THR A 296 -16.35 -14.70 -1.34
CA THR A 296 -17.38 -13.69 -1.61
C THR A 296 -16.97 -12.33 -1.00
N PRO A 297 -16.90 -11.24 -1.78
CA PRO A 297 -16.96 -11.20 -3.24
C PRO A 297 -15.72 -11.85 -3.88
N GLY A 298 -15.87 -12.49 -5.04
CA GLY A 298 -14.77 -13.14 -5.73
C GLY A 298 -15.18 -14.34 -6.55
N GLY A 299 -14.38 -15.40 -6.48
CA GLY A 299 -14.55 -16.61 -7.27
C GLY A 299 -14.21 -17.88 -6.50
N THR A 300 -14.11 -18.96 -7.25
CA THR A 300 -13.85 -20.31 -6.73
C THR A 300 -12.45 -20.76 -7.12
N THR A 301 -11.72 -21.29 -6.16
CA THR A 301 -10.38 -21.87 -6.33
C THR A 301 -10.41 -23.34 -5.95
N THR A 302 -9.80 -24.20 -6.76
CA THR A 302 -9.55 -25.60 -6.38
C THR A 302 -8.12 -25.75 -5.88
N ILE A 303 -7.95 -26.43 -4.75
CA ILE A 303 -6.67 -26.85 -4.19
C ILE A 303 -6.51 -28.34 -4.40
N ALA A 304 -5.43 -28.76 -5.05
CA ALA A 304 -5.12 -30.17 -5.24
C ALA A 304 -4.45 -30.78 -4.00
N GLY A 305 -4.77 -32.05 -3.75
CA GLY A 305 -4.17 -32.86 -2.69
C GLY A 305 -4.85 -32.69 -1.34
N ARG A 306 -5.35 -33.79 -0.77
CA ARG A 306 -6.01 -33.79 0.56
C ARG A 306 -5.10 -33.35 1.71
N ALA A 307 -3.78 -33.51 1.55
CA ALA A 307 -2.79 -33.14 2.56
C ALA A 307 -2.47 -31.63 2.57
N THR A 308 -2.90 -30.89 1.55
CA THR A 308 -2.74 -29.44 1.49
C THR A 308 -3.71 -28.79 2.47
N VAL A 309 -3.16 -28.06 3.44
CA VAL A 309 -3.90 -27.51 4.60
C VAL A 309 -3.75 -25.99 4.74
N ALA A 310 -3.17 -25.35 3.74
CA ALA A 310 -3.01 -23.91 3.68
C ALA A 310 -3.09 -23.41 2.24
N TRP A 311 -3.57 -22.18 2.08
CA TRP A 311 -3.60 -21.48 0.80
C TRP A 311 -3.62 -19.97 1.03
N THR A 312 -2.80 -19.25 0.26
CA THR A 312 -2.80 -17.78 0.25
C THR A 312 -3.60 -17.28 -0.93
N ASP A 313 -4.62 -16.49 -0.64
CA ASP A 313 -5.33 -15.72 -1.65
C ASP A 313 -4.57 -14.43 -1.95
N THR A 314 -4.04 -14.30 -3.18
CA THR A 314 -3.30 -13.11 -3.63
C THR A 314 -4.12 -12.18 -4.51
N THR A 315 -5.43 -12.41 -4.57
CA THR A 315 -6.35 -11.70 -5.48
C THR A 315 -7.33 -10.80 -4.73
N THR A 316 -7.02 -10.48 -3.46
CA THR A 316 -7.81 -9.57 -2.63
C THR A 316 -7.48 -8.12 -2.95
N ALA A 317 -8.50 -7.28 -2.95
CA ALA A 317 -8.40 -5.84 -2.99
C ALA A 317 -8.37 -5.25 -1.57
N ALA A 318 -7.58 -4.19 -1.43
CA ALA A 318 -7.44 -3.48 -0.18
C ALA A 318 -8.76 -2.91 0.35
N GLY A 319 -8.92 -2.85 1.66
CA GLY A 319 -10.10 -2.24 2.29
C GLY A 319 -11.43 -2.97 2.08
N THR A 320 -11.40 -4.21 1.59
CA THR A 320 -12.60 -5.01 1.30
C THR A 320 -12.71 -6.17 2.27
N GLY A 321 -13.89 -6.40 2.85
CA GLY A 321 -14.18 -7.59 3.65
C GLY A 321 -14.53 -8.80 2.78
N TYR A 322 -14.17 -10.01 3.24
CA TYR A 322 -14.40 -11.25 2.50
C TYR A 322 -15.00 -12.34 3.37
N THR A 323 -15.80 -13.20 2.76
CA THR A 323 -16.21 -14.48 3.34
C THR A 323 -15.63 -15.61 2.51
N TYR A 324 -14.92 -16.52 3.17
CA TYR A 324 -14.39 -17.73 2.54
C TYR A 324 -15.18 -18.94 3.01
N THR A 325 -15.53 -19.81 2.08
CA THR A 325 -16.00 -21.16 2.38
C THR A 325 -15.04 -22.18 1.82
N ILE A 326 -14.88 -23.32 2.52
CA ILE A 326 -14.07 -24.45 2.06
C ILE A 326 -14.86 -25.75 2.18
N ALA A 327 -14.79 -26.59 1.16
CA ALA A 327 -15.30 -27.96 1.17
C ALA A 327 -14.21 -28.94 0.68
N ALA A 328 -14.18 -30.15 1.26
CA ALA A 328 -13.43 -31.25 0.68
C ALA A 328 -14.09 -31.69 -0.63
N ARG A 329 -13.27 -32.18 -1.56
CA ARG A 329 -13.69 -32.54 -2.91
C ARG A 329 -13.14 -33.91 -3.32
N ALA A 330 -13.92 -34.64 -4.11
CA ALA A 330 -13.49 -35.79 -4.90
C ALA A 330 -14.27 -35.80 -6.23
N GLY A 331 -13.63 -35.43 -7.34
CA GLY A 331 -14.33 -35.20 -8.61
C GLY A 331 -15.47 -34.19 -8.48
N THR A 332 -16.72 -34.62 -8.69
CA THR A 332 -17.93 -33.79 -8.56
C THR A 332 -18.52 -33.77 -7.15
N TRP A 333 -18.04 -34.61 -6.23
CA TRP A 333 -18.52 -34.66 -4.85
C TRP A 333 -17.95 -33.51 -4.03
N ARG A 334 -18.76 -32.99 -3.10
CA ARG A 334 -18.39 -31.95 -2.13
C ARG A 334 -18.85 -32.33 -0.73
N SER A 335 -18.05 -31.98 0.28
CA SER A 335 -18.48 -32.02 1.67
C SER A 335 -19.38 -30.83 2.03
N PRO A 336 -20.01 -30.82 3.22
CA PRO A 336 -20.45 -29.57 3.84
C PRO A 336 -19.31 -28.56 3.94
N THR A 337 -19.63 -27.27 3.89
CA THR A 337 -18.65 -26.18 3.91
C THR A 337 -18.27 -25.75 5.33
N ARG A 338 -17.03 -25.30 5.51
CA ARG A 338 -16.60 -24.46 6.63
C ARG A 338 -16.49 -23.02 6.18
N THR A 339 -16.79 -22.08 7.06
CA THR A 339 -16.85 -20.65 6.72
C THR A 339 -15.98 -19.85 7.67
N VAL A 340 -15.30 -18.84 7.15
CA VAL A 340 -14.64 -17.79 7.92
C VAL A 340 -14.87 -16.44 7.25
N THR A 341 -15.04 -15.40 8.05
CA THR A 341 -15.15 -14.02 7.58
C THR A 341 -13.86 -13.28 7.94
N VAL A 342 -13.41 -12.46 7.01
CA VAL A 342 -12.24 -11.60 7.15
C VAL A 342 -12.72 -10.16 6.97
N ASP A 343 -12.59 -9.38 8.04
CA ASP A 343 -12.96 -7.97 8.01
C ASP A 343 -12.00 -7.16 7.13
N PRO A 344 -12.46 -6.01 6.59
CA PRO A 344 -11.55 -5.05 5.98
C PRO A 344 -10.55 -4.53 7.02
N CYS A 345 -9.34 -4.26 6.53
CA CYS A 345 -8.44 -3.25 7.06
C CYS A 345 -9.03 -1.89 6.65
#